data_AF-A0A7C4U942-F1
#
_entry.id   AF-A0A7C4U942-F1
#
_cell.length_a   1.000
_cell.length_b   1.000
_cell.length_c   1.000
_cell.angle_alpha   90.00
_cell.angle_beta   90.00
_cell.angle_gamma   90.00
#
_symmetry.space_group_name_H-M   'P 1'
#
loop_
_entity.id
_entity.type
_entity.pdbx_description
1 polymer ?
#
loop_
_entity_poly.entity_id
_entity_poly.type
_entity_poly.pdbx_seq_one_letter_code
_entity_poly.pdbx_strand_id
1 'polypeptide(L)' 'MKDNESKNFITNSHTKQLKKRINELITKSEELKFLVGFFYFSGLKELYEGLKKNPKVNIKVLVGLNVDKTNYGLI' A
#
# COMPACT_ATOMS: atom_id res chain seq x y z
N MET A 1 -6.58 33.00 3.98
CA MET A 1 -5.31 32.25 4.06
C MET A 1 -5.47 31.00 3.23
N LYS A 2 -4.64 30.79 2.21
CA LYS A 2 -4.63 29.52 1.46
C LYS A 2 -3.74 28.57 2.24
N ASP A 3 -4.33 27.54 2.82
CA ASP A 3 -3.56 26.49 3.49
C ASP A 3 -2.64 25.84 2.44
N ASN A 4 -1.33 26.02 2.63
CA ASN A 4 -0.29 25.26 1.93
C ASN A 4 -0.33 23.83 2.45
N GLU A 5 -1.39 23.10 2.10
CA GLU A 5 -1.56 21.71 2.49
C GLU A 5 -0.56 20.86 1.71
N SER A 6 0.33 20.14 2.40
CA SER A 6 1.26 19.20 1.78
C SER A 6 0.51 18.24 0.86
N LYS A 7 0.74 18.37 -0.46
CA LYS A 7 0.14 17.47 -1.48
C LYS A 7 0.66 16.04 -1.37
N ASN A 8 1.80 15.86 -0.70
CA ASN A 8 2.52 14.60 -0.63
C ASN A 8 2.16 13.78 0.60
N PHE A 9 1.47 14.38 1.58
CA PHE A 9 1.10 13.68 2.81
C PHE A 9 -0.24 12.97 2.64
N ILE A 10 -0.26 11.67 2.93
CA ILE A 10 -1.43 10.82 2.78
C ILE A 10 -2.06 10.60 4.15
N THR A 11 -3.24 11.14 4.37
CA THR A 11 -3.95 11.14 5.67
C THR A 11 -5.22 10.29 5.64
N ASN A 12 -5.59 9.73 4.49
CA ASN A 12 -6.91 9.13 4.26
C ASN A 12 -8.10 10.08 4.49
N SER A 13 -7.90 11.41 4.53
CA SER A 13 -9.00 12.38 4.52
C SER A 13 -9.52 12.57 3.08
N HIS A 14 -10.84 12.73 2.93
CA HIS A 14 -11.66 13.06 1.75
C HIS A 14 -11.07 12.84 0.33
N THR A 15 -9.92 13.43 -0.01
CA THR A 15 -9.28 13.39 -1.34
C THR A 15 -7.92 12.69 -1.40
N LYS A 16 -7.29 12.34 -0.27
CA LYS A 16 -5.93 11.78 -0.17
C LYS A 16 -5.92 10.38 0.45
N GLN A 17 -6.56 9.44 -0.25
CA GLN A 17 -6.61 8.04 0.17
C GLN A 17 -5.37 7.26 -0.26
N LEU A 18 -4.71 6.61 0.70
CA LEU A 18 -3.55 5.74 0.51
C LEU A 18 -3.84 4.66 -0.54
N LYS A 19 -5.03 4.05 -0.48
CA LYS A 19 -5.48 3.04 -1.44
C LYS A 19 -5.39 3.52 -2.89
N LYS A 20 -5.89 4.73 -3.17
CA LYS A 20 -5.90 5.28 -4.53
C LYS A 20 -4.47 5.51 -5.00
N ARG A 21 -3.64 6.10 -4.14
CA ARG A 21 -2.25 6.38 -4.46
C ARG A 21 -1.44 5.12 -4.74
N ILE A 22 -1.58 4.09 -3.91
CA ILE A 22 -0.86 2.81 -4.11
C ILE A 22 -1.31 2.16 -5.41
N ASN A 23 -2.61 2.12 -5.72
CA ASN A 23 -3.09 1.55 -6.99
C ASN A 23 -2.54 2.30 -8.22
N GLU A 24 -2.47 3.62 -8.17
CA GLU A 24 -1.84 4.43 -9.23
C GLU A 24 -0.34 4.18 -9.37
N LEU A 25 0.36 3.88 -8.26
CA LEU A 25 1.77 3.52 -8.29
C LEU A 25 1.97 2.15 -8.92
N ILE A 26 1.16 1.16 -8.53
CA ILE A 26 1.25 -0.21 -9.05
C ILE A 26 1.10 -0.23 -10.57
N THR A 27 0.15 0.53 -11.13
CA THR A 27 -0.07 0.54 -12.58
C THR A 27 1.05 1.23 -13.37
N LYS A 28 1.92 1.99 -12.71
CA LYS A 28 2.99 2.78 -13.35
C LYS A 28 4.40 2.31 -13.00
N SER A 29 4.53 1.24 -12.24
CA SER A 29 5.83 0.79 -11.70
C SER A 29 6.14 -0.63 -12.15
N GLU A 30 7.42 -0.89 -12.40
CA GLU A 30 7.93 -2.25 -12.61
C GLU A 30 8.22 -2.95 -11.28
N GLU A 31 8.69 -2.20 -10.27
CA GLU A 31 8.98 -2.69 -8.94
C GLU A 31 8.51 -1.69 -7.87
N LEU A 32 7.92 -2.20 -6.79
CA LEU A 32 7.55 -1.42 -5.60
C LEU A 32 8.08 -2.09 -4.34
N LYS A 33 8.71 -1.30 -3.47
CA LYS A 33 9.27 -1.74 -2.18
C LYS A 33 8.59 -1.00 -1.05
N PHE A 34 8.00 -1.75 -0.13
CA PHE A 34 7.34 -1.21 1.06
C PHE A 34 8.13 -1.60 2.30
N LEU A 35 8.43 -0.62 3.15
CA LEU A 35 8.90 -0.83 4.50
C LEU A 35 7.78 -0.41 5.44
N VAL A 36 7.21 -1.36 6.17
CA VAL A 36 6.06 -1.13 7.05
C VAL A 36 6.32 -1.70 8.44
N GLY A 37 5.75 -1.05 9.46
CA GLY A 37 5.80 -1.59 10.82
C GLY A 37 4.99 -2.89 10.93
N PHE A 38 3.77 -2.89 10.42
CA PHE A 38 2.85 -4.02 10.43
C PHE A 38 2.17 -4.19 9.07
N PHE A 39 1.73 -5.40 8.74
CA PHE A 39 0.98 -5.69 7.53
C PHE A 39 -0.19 -6.65 7.85
N TYR A 40 -1.38 -6.33 7.34
CA TYR A 40 -2.60 -7.14 7.52
C TYR A 40 -3.07 -7.68 6.16
N PHE A 41 -3.69 -8.88 6.14
CA PHE A 41 -4.26 -9.47 4.92
C PHE A 41 -5.34 -8.62 4.26
N SER A 42 -6.11 -7.85 5.04
CA SER A 42 -7.05 -6.87 4.48
C SER A 42 -6.34 -5.91 3.51
N GLY A 43 -5.11 -5.49 3.81
CA GLY A 43 -4.32 -4.64 2.92
C GLY A 43 -4.01 -5.28 1.56
N LEU A 44 -3.88 -6.61 1.48
CA LEU A 44 -3.62 -7.33 0.22
C LEU A 44 -4.81 -7.25 -0.75
N LYS A 45 -6.05 -7.35 -0.23
CA LYS A 45 -7.28 -7.19 -1.03
C LYS A 45 -7.32 -5.81 -1.72
N GLU A 46 -6.73 -4.81 -1.09
CA GLU A 46 -6.73 -3.43 -1.59
C GLU A 46 -5.69 -3.23 -2.71
N LEU A 47 -4.64 -4.06 -2.73
CA LEU A 47 -3.61 -4.12 -3.77
C LEU A 47 -4.04 -4.98 -4.97
N TYR A 48 -4.93 -5.96 -4.74
CA TYR A 48 -5.31 -6.97 -5.72
C TYR A 48 -5.81 -6.39 -7.05
N GLU A 49 -6.61 -5.32 -7.00
CA GLU A 49 -7.11 -4.65 -8.22
C GLU A 49 -6.00 -3.96 -9.02
N GLY A 50 -4.99 -3.39 -8.35
CA GLY A 50 -3.81 -2.83 -8.99
C GLY A 50 -2.92 -3.91 -9.60
N LEU A 51 -2.72 -5.01 -8.87
CA LEU A 51 -1.95 -6.18 -9.31
C LEU A 51 -2.56 -6.84 -10.55
N LYS A 52 -3.90 -6.98 -10.60
CA LYS A 52 -4.60 -7.46 -11.79
C LYS A 52 -4.33 -6.61 -13.03
N LYS A 53 -4.24 -5.29 -12.86
CA LYS A 53 -4.01 -4.34 -13.95
C LYS A 53 -2.55 -4.27 -14.40
N ASN A 54 -1.61 -4.66 -13.54
CA ASN A 54 -0.20 -4.77 -13.88
C ASN A 54 0.39 -6.11 -13.36
N PRO A 55 0.15 -7.22 -14.07
CA PRO A 55 0.54 -8.56 -13.60
C PRO A 55 2.06 -8.79 -13.59
N LYS A 56 2.85 -7.88 -14.17
CA LYS A 56 4.32 -7.98 -14.22
C LYS A 56 5.02 -7.22 -13.09
N VAL A 57 4.27 -6.45 -12.29
CA VAL A 57 4.84 -5.67 -11.20
C VAL A 57 5.43 -6.57 -10.13
N ASN A 58 6.66 -6.25 -9.69
CA ASN A 58 7.30 -6.92 -8.56
C ASN A 58 7.03 -6.13 -7.27
N ILE A 59 6.33 -6.74 -6.32
CA ILE A 59 6.08 -6.12 -5.01
C ILE A 59 6.91 -6.82 -3.94
N LYS A 60 7.67 -6.02 -3.19
CA LYS A 60 8.44 -6.48 -2.03
C LYS A 60 7.96 -5.73 -0.79
N VAL A 61 7.60 -6.47 0.24
CA VAL A 61 7.15 -5.91 1.53
C VAL A 61 8.08 -6.39 2.62
N LEU A 62 8.76 -5.46 3.28
CA LEU A 62 9.55 -5.69 4.48
C LEU A 62 8.74 -5.23 5.69
N VAL A 63 8.38 -6.18 6.56
CA VAL A 63 7.58 -5.94 7.77
C VAL A 63 8.50 -5.94 8.99
N GLY A 64 8.51 -4.83 9.73
CA GLY A 64 9.44 -4.61 10.84
C GLY A 64 8.99 -5.21 12.19
N LEU A 65 7.69 -5.44 12.38
CA LEU A 65 7.13 -5.96 13.63
C LEU A 65 6.38 -7.26 13.38
N ASN A 66 6.57 -8.23 14.28
CA ASN A 66 5.74 -9.43 14.35
C ASN A 66 4.39 -9.07 14.97
N VAL A 67 3.47 -8.62 14.13
CA VAL A 67 2.05 -8.45 14.47
C VAL A 67 1.39 -9.82 14.48
N ASP A 68 1.32 -10.40 15.68
CA ASP A 68 0.50 -11.56 16.08
C ASP A 68 0.71 -12.91 15.38
N LYS A 69 0.47 -14.01 16.12
CA LYS A 69 0.74 -15.41 15.69
C LYS A 69 0.02 -15.81 14.39
N THR A 70 -1.01 -15.07 13.99
CA THR A 70 -1.78 -15.25 12.75
C THR A 70 -1.11 -14.73 11.49
N ASN A 71 -0.11 -13.84 11.58
CA ASN A 71 0.62 -13.38 10.37
C ASN A 71 1.61 -14.42 9.82
N TYR A 72 2.01 -15.41 10.63
CA TYR A 72 2.68 -16.62 10.15
C TYR A 72 1.69 -17.66 9.60
N GLY A 73 0.39 -17.41 9.76
CA GLY A 73 -0.70 -18.21 9.22
C GLY A 73 -1.04 -17.75 7.80
N LEU A 74 -0.24 -18.22 6.84
CA LEU A 74 -0.78 -18.54 5.52
C LEU A 74 -1.92 -19.55 5.74
N ILE A 75 -3.17 -19.08 5.76
CA ILE A 75 -4.36 -19.90 5.58
C ILE A 75 -4.91 -19.57 4.19
#